data_AF-A0A6M1ZJV0-F1
#
_entry.id   AF-A0A6M1ZJV0-F1
#
_cell.length_a   1.000
_cell.length_b   1.000
_cell.length_c   1.000
_cell.angle_alpha   90.00
_cell.angle_beta   90.00
_cell.angle_gamma   90.00
#
_symmetry.space_group_name_H-M   'P 1'
#
loop_
_entity.id
_entity.type
_entity.pdbx_description
1 polymer ?
#
loop_
_entity_poly.entity_id
_entity_poly.type
_entity_poly.pdbx_seq_one_letter_code
_entity_poly.pdbx_strand_id
1 'polypeptide(L)'
;MKKKSLFSFRLKRPIHYLLVFGFIPTFILFYILVYHYLSEETFLMSVENQIERVHLTAELKEKKQSLNNCVRNYFCAADHYYIDQELETLTLLNHEREALEKLITSFTFTGNAAIEARYGFLTGESNRLLFNEGSMQSGEGFQETVEILSHPVEVTAEDLQEILSKIERKKEGQPQLIITDFKLEKKKSGLGNEAFGLNMKLLKREFLESSTTSP
;
A
#
# COMPACT_ATOMS: atom_id res chain seq x y z
N MET A 1 -59.76 32.58 -83.86
CA MET A 1 -59.69 32.59 -82.38
C MET A 1 -58.77 31.47 -81.90
N LYS A 2 -57.54 31.76 -81.46
CA LYS A 2 -56.66 30.85 -80.67
C LYS A 2 -55.38 31.61 -80.26
N LYS A 3 -55.44 32.35 -79.15
CA LYS A 3 -54.28 33.00 -78.50
C LYS A 3 -54.52 33.10 -76.99
N LYS A 4 -54.67 31.97 -76.29
CA LYS A 4 -54.79 31.98 -74.80
C LYS A 4 -54.09 30.84 -74.05
N SER A 5 -53.33 29.94 -74.68
CA SER A 5 -52.70 28.81 -73.95
C SER A 5 -51.17 28.85 -73.78
N LEU A 6 -50.47 29.89 -74.28
CA LEU A 6 -48.99 29.97 -74.18
C LEU A 6 -48.49 30.75 -72.97
N PHE A 7 -49.34 31.55 -72.31
CA PHE A 7 -48.93 32.41 -71.21
C PHE A 7 -48.89 31.69 -69.85
N SER A 8 -49.75 30.70 -69.63
CA SER A 8 -49.82 29.95 -68.36
C SER A 8 -48.65 28.97 -68.16
N PHE A 9 -47.92 28.61 -69.21
CA PHE A 9 -46.73 27.74 -69.12
C PHE A 9 -45.45 28.54 -68.80
N ARG A 10 -45.38 29.80 -69.22
CA ARG A 10 -44.19 30.66 -69.07
C ARG A 10 -44.05 31.28 -67.68
N LEU A 11 -45.15 31.45 -66.94
CA LEU A 11 -45.14 31.97 -65.56
C LEU A 11 -44.88 30.92 -64.47
N LYS A 12 -45.00 29.61 -64.76
CA LYS A 12 -44.78 28.57 -63.74
C LYS A 12 -43.30 28.44 -63.34
N ARG A 13 -42.37 28.54 -64.30
CA ARG A 13 -40.92 28.41 -64.06
C ARG A 13 -40.34 29.45 -63.08
N PRO A 14 -40.60 30.77 -63.21
CA PRO A 14 -40.06 31.77 -62.28
C PRO A 14 -40.59 31.62 -60.85
N ILE A 15 -41.82 31.13 -60.66
CA ILE A 15 -42.38 30.87 -59.33
C ILE A 15 -41.61 29.75 -58.61
N HIS A 16 -41.21 28.71 -59.34
CA HIS A 16 -40.40 27.62 -58.76
C HIS A 16 -39.00 28.12 -58.39
N TYR A 17 -38.38 28.95 -59.23
CA TYR A 17 -37.09 29.55 -58.89
C TYR A 17 -37.18 30.49 -57.69
N LEU A 18 -38.24 31.32 -57.59
CA LEU A 18 -38.45 32.21 -56.44
C LEU A 18 -38.72 31.43 -55.15
N LEU A 19 -39.46 30.32 -55.23
CA LEU A 19 -39.68 29.42 -54.09
C LEU A 19 -38.35 28.77 -53.66
N VAL A 20 -37.58 28.21 -54.60
CA VAL A 20 -36.27 27.60 -54.30
C VAL A 20 -35.29 28.63 -53.70
N PHE A 21 -35.22 29.85 -54.27
CA PHE A 21 -34.35 30.91 -53.76
C PHE A 21 -34.81 31.50 -52.43
N GLY A 22 -36.11 31.43 -52.11
CA GLY A 22 -36.64 31.86 -50.82
C GLY A 22 -36.45 30.82 -49.72
N PHE A 23 -36.65 29.54 -50.04
CA PHE A 23 -36.61 28.45 -49.05
C PHE A 23 -35.19 27.93 -48.78
N ILE A 24 -34.30 27.85 -49.77
CA ILE A 24 -32.94 27.33 -49.53
C ILE A 24 -32.17 28.16 -48.49
N PRO A 25 -32.14 29.50 -48.55
CA PRO A 25 -31.42 30.31 -47.55
C PRO A 25 -32.00 30.16 -46.14
N THR A 26 -33.32 29.99 -46.01
CA THR A 26 -33.95 29.80 -44.69
C THR A 26 -33.61 28.43 -44.11
N PHE A 27 -33.57 27.37 -44.92
CA PHE A 27 -33.10 26.06 -44.49
C PHE A 27 -31.62 26.05 -44.10
N ILE A 28 -30.76 26.75 -44.85
CA ILE A 28 -29.34 26.87 -44.51
C ILE A 28 -29.16 27.62 -43.18
N LEU A 29 -29.87 28.74 -43.00
CA LEU A 29 -29.80 29.52 -41.76
C LEU A 29 -30.31 28.70 -40.56
N PHE A 30 -31.41 27.96 -40.73
CA PHE A 30 -31.93 27.05 -39.72
C PHE A 30 -30.91 25.95 -39.37
N TYR A 31 -30.29 25.34 -40.38
CA TYR A 31 -29.27 24.31 -40.17
C TYR A 31 -28.06 24.84 -39.38
N ILE A 32 -27.55 26.02 -39.72
CA ILE A 32 -26.44 26.66 -38.99
C ILE A 32 -26.83 26.93 -37.54
N LEU A 33 -28.05 27.43 -37.29
CA LEU A 33 -28.53 27.73 -35.95
C LEU A 33 -28.63 26.47 -35.09
N VAL A 34 -29.22 25.39 -35.64
CA VAL A 34 -29.33 24.10 -34.95
C VAL A 34 -27.94 23.50 -34.69
N TYR A 35 -27.03 23.57 -35.66
CA TYR A 35 -25.67 23.07 -35.50
C TYR A 35 -24.91 23.84 -34.40
N HIS A 36 -25.01 25.16 -34.39
CA HIS A 36 -24.37 25.99 -33.36
C HIS A 36 -24.92 25.67 -31.97
N TYR A 37 -26.25 25.54 -31.84
CA TYR A 37 -26.89 25.19 -30.58
C TYR A 37 -26.42 23.82 -30.05
N LEU A 38 -26.39 22.79 -30.91
CA LEU A 38 -25.89 21.46 -30.53
C LEU A 38 -24.39 21.47 -30.19
N SER A 39 -23.59 22.28 -30.89
CA SER A 39 -22.17 22.44 -30.60
C SER A 39 -21.93 23.10 -29.24
N GLU A 40 -22.80 24.03 -28.84
CA GLU A 40 -22.70 24.72 -27.55
C GLU A 40 -23.09 23.78 -26.40
N GLU A 41 -24.14 22.98 -26.54
CA GLU A 41 -24.52 21.97 -25.55
C GLU A 41 -23.41 20.93 -25.34
N THR A 42 -22.81 20.44 -26.44
CA THR A 42 -21.71 19.47 -26.35
C THR A 42 -20.45 20.08 -25.72
N PHE A 43 -20.17 21.36 -26.00
CA PHE A 43 -19.08 22.09 -25.34
C PHE A 43 -19.35 22.24 -23.84
N LEU A 44 -20.54 22.68 -23.44
CA LEU A 44 -20.94 22.82 -22.04
C LEU A 44 -20.84 21.48 -21.30
N MET A 45 -21.35 20.41 -21.89
CA MET A 45 -21.26 19.05 -21.34
C MET A 45 -19.79 18.61 -21.20
N SER A 46 -18.92 18.95 -22.14
CA SER A 46 -17.49 18.63 -22.04
C SER A 46 -16.79 19.39 -20.91
N VAL A 47 -17.15 20.66 -20.69
CA VAL A 47 -16.62 21.49 -19.60
C VAL A 47 -17.10 20.97 -18.25
N GLU A 48 -18.38 20.64 -18.13
CA GLU A 48 -18.95 20.06 -16.91
C GLU A 48 -18.25 18.73 -16.55
N ASN A 49 -18.07 17.85 -17.53
CA ASN A 49 -17.32 16.60 -17.34
C ASN A 49 -15.85 16.84 -16.93
N GLN A 50 -15.21 17.88 -17.45
CA GLN A 50 -13.84 18.23 -17.04
C GLN A 50 -13.81 18.74 -15.59
N ILE A 51 -14.76 19.59 -15.20
CA ILE A 51 -14.89 20.09 -13.83
C ILE A 51 -15.11 18.93 -12.87
N GLU A 52 -16.02 18.01 -13.20
CA GLU A 52 -16.29 16.83 -12.38
C GLU A 52 -15.03 15.95 -12.22
N ARG A 53 -14.29 15.71 -13.31
CA ARG A 53 -13.04 14.96 -13.25
C ARG A 53 -12.00 15.65 -12.36
N VAL A 54 -11.82 16.96 -12.52
CA VAL A 54 -10.88 17.72 -11.69
C VAL A 54 -11.29 17.64 -10.22
N HIS A 55 -12.57 17.80 -9.92
CA HIS A 55 -13.11 17.69 -8.57
C HIS A 55 -12.83 16.31 -7.95
N LEU A 56 -13.16 15.24 -8.67
CA LEU A 56 -12.89 13.87 -8.23
C LEU A 56 -11.39 13.63 -8.00
N THR A 57 -10.52 14.09 -8.89
CA THR A 57 -9.08 13.93 -8.71
C THR A 57 -8.54 14.74 -7.52
N ALA A 58 -9.09 15.93 -7.27
CA ALA A 58 -8.72 16.77 -6.14
C ALA A 58 -9.12 16.10 -4.82
N GLU A 59 -10.36 15.60 -4.70
CA GLU A 59 -10.81 14.86 -3.51
C GLU A 59 -9.96 13.62 -3.24
N LEU A 60 -9.63 12.85 -4.29
CA LEU A 60 -8.78 11.67 -4.13
C LEU A 60 -7.37 12.04 -3.67
N LYS A 61 -6.82 13.15 -4.17
CA LYS A 61 -5.53 13.66 -3.75
C LYS A 61 -5.56 14.13 -2.29
N GLU A 62 -6.59 14.86 -1.89
CA GLU A 62 -6.78 15.33 -0.52
C GLU A 62 -6.91 14.16 0.47
N LYS A 63 -7.73 13.16 0.14
CA LYS A 63 -7.88 11.93 0.95
C LYS A 63 -6.55 11.19 1.09
N LYS A 64 -5.77 11.06 0.02
CA LYS A 64 -4.43 10.44 0.08
C LYS A 64 -3.47 11.25 0.93
N GLN A 65 -3.48 12.58 0.78
CA GLN A 65 -2.59 13.45 1.54
C GLN A 65 -2.93 13.47 3.03
N SER A 66 -4.21 13.50 3.40
CA SER A 66 -4.64 13.45 4.80
C SER A 66 -4.28 12.12 5.46
N LEU A 67 -4.44 11.00 4.75
CA LEU A 67 -3.97 9.68 5.22
C LEU A 67 -2.45 9.64 5.40
N ASN A 68 -1.70 10.13 4.42
CA ASN A 68 -0.24 10.17 4.50
C ASN A 68 0.24 11.03 5.67
N ASN A 69 -0.38 12.19 5.89
CA ASN A 69 -0.09 13.06 7.03
C ASN A 69 -0.44 12.39 8.36
N CYS A 70 -1.57 11.67 8.42
CA CYS A 70 -1.97 10.91 9.61
C CYS A 70 -0.93 9.83 9.96
N VAL A 71 -0.52 9.03 8.97
CA VAL A 71 0.52 8.01 9.12
C VAL A 71 1.85 8.65 9.55
N ARG A 72 2.27 9.73 8.89
CA ARG A 72 3.51 10.43 9.23
C ARG A 72 3.49 10.94 10.66
N ASN A 73 2.42 11.61 11.08
CA ASN A 73 2.29 12.14 12.44
C ASN A 73 2.29 11.02 13.48
N TYR A 74 1.68 9.88 13.17
CA TYR A 74 1.65 8.72 14.06
C TYR A 74 3.04 8.12 14.30
N PHE A 75 3.88 8.08 13.27
CA PHE A 75 5.20 7.44 13.29
C PHE A 75 6.38 8.42 13.42
N CYS A 76 6.13 9.73 13.58
CA CYS A 76 7.17 10.76 13.59
C CYS A 76 8.12 10.65 14.79
N ALA A 77 7.61 10.19 15.93
CA ALA A 77 8.38 10.03 17.17
C ALA A 77 8.74 8.56 17.46
N ALA A 78 8.90 7.76 16.40
CA ALA A 78 9.25 6.35 16.53
C ALA A 78 10.66 6.17 17.11
N ASP A 79 10.82 5.18 17.99
CA ASP A 79 12.12 4.79 18.53
C ASP A 79 12.96 4.08 17.46
N HIS A 80 14.15 4.62 17.22
CA HIS A 80 15.12 4.04 16.31
C HIS A 80 15.63 2.68 16.79
N TYR A 81 15.75 2.45 18.10
CA TYR A 81 16.29 1.20 18.63
C TYR A 81 15.20 0.19 18.98
N TYR A 82 13.99 0.34 18.43
CA TYR A 82 12.85 -0.50 18.77
C TYR A 82 13.13 -1.99 18.54
N ILE A 83 13.80 -2.36 17.43
CA ILE A 83 14.09 -3.75 17.10
C ILE A 83 14.99 -4.36 18.18
N ASP A 84 16.08 -3.68 18.51
CA ASP A 84 17.05 -4.10 19.52
C ASP A 84 16.40 -4.22 20.91
N GLN A 85 15.52 -3.26 21.26
CA GLN A 85 14.89 -3.21 22.58
C GLN A 85 13.73 -4.19 22.75
N GLU A 86 12.92 -4.39 21.71
CA GLU A 86 11.63 -5.10 21.84
C GLU A 86 11.61 -6.46 21.14
N LEU A 87 12.34 -6.63 20.02
CA LEU A 87 12.39 -7.90 19.29
C LEU A 87 13.60 -8.74 19.69
N GLU A 88 14.80 -8.15 19.77
CA GLU A 88 16.01 -8.91 20.10
C GLU A 88 16.09 -9.30 21.58
N THR A 89 15.29 -8.70 22.45
CA THR A 89 15.19 -9.08 23.88
C THR A 89 14.25 -10.25 24.13
N LEU A 90 13.50 -10.70 23.12
CA LEU A 90 12.59 -11.83 23.26
C LEU A 90 13.33 -13.13 23.57
N THR A 91 12.83 -13.85 24.58
CA THR A 91 13.31 -15.19 24.92
C THR A 91 12.42 -16.24 24.28
N LEU A 92 13.01 -17.05 23.40
CA LEU A 92 12.29 -18.07 22.63
C LEU A 92 12.33 -19.45 23.31
N LEU A 93 11.35 -20.30 23.00
CA LEU A 93 11.14 -21.66 23.51
C LEU A 93 11.21 -21.78 25.05
N ASN A 94 10.56 -20.87 25.77
CA ASN A 94 10.60 -20.84 27.23
C ASN A 94 10.19 -22.21 27.86
N HIS A 95 9.17 -22.87 27.31
CA HIS A 95 8.73 -24.20 27.77
C HIS A 95 9.80 -25.29 27.61
N GLU A 96 10.54 -25.30 26.50
CA GLU A 96 11.63 -26.28 26.28
C GLU A 96 12.81 -25.98 27.20
N ARG A 97 13.14 -24.70 27.39
CA ARG A 97 14.21 -24.26 28.29
C ARG A 97 13.94 -24.67 29.74
N GLU A 98 12.73 -24.42 30.24
CA GLU A 98 12.32 -24.81 31.59
C GLU A 98 12.34 -26.34 31.78
N ALA A 99 11.92 -27.10 30.76
CA ALA A 99 11.96 -28.56 30.81
C ALA A 99 13.40 -29.09 30.88
N LEU A 100 14.31 -28.52 30.07
CA LEU A 100 15.72 -28.88 30.07
C LEU A 100 16.42 -28.48 31.38
N GLU A 101 16.11 -27.30 31.92
CA GLU A 101 16.65 -26.84 33.21
C GLU A 101 16.25 -27.78 34.35
N LYS A 102 14.98 -28.22 34.39
CA LYS A 102 14.50 -29.22 35.37
C LYS A 102 15.23 -30.55 35.23
N LEU A 103 15.51 -30.99 33.99
CA LEU A 103 16.24 -32.23 33.73
C LEU A 103 17.70 -32.14 34.17
N ILE A 104 18.39 -31.03 33.87
CA ILE A 104 19.77 -30.78 34.30
C ILE A 104 19.88 -30.71 35.82
N THR A 105 18.91 -30.07 36.48
CA THR A 105 18.88 -29.93 37.94
C THR A 105 18.55 -31.26 38.64
N SER A 106 17.81 -32.15 37.97
CA SER A 106 17.52 -33.48 38.51
C SER A 106 18.78 -34.35 38.50
N PHE A 107 19.17 -34.89 39.67
CA PHE A 107 20.34 -35.78 39.84
C PHE A 107 20.33 -37.03 38.94
N THR A 108 19.21 -37.35 38.30
CA THR A 108 19.01 -38.50 37.41
C THR A 108 19.68 -38.37 36.05
N PHE A 109 20.00 -37.15 35.59
CA PHE A 109 20.53 -36.91 34.23
C PHE A 109 21.82 -36.07 34.18
N THR A 110 22.46 -35.83 35.33
CA THR A 110 23.76 -35.17 35.40
C THR A 110 24.79 -35.90 34.52
N GLY A 111 25.26 -35.26 33.45
CA GLY A 111 26.28 -35.80 32.54
C GLY A 111 25.82 -36.15 31.13
N ASN A 112 24.56 -35.92 30.74
CA ASN A 112 24.18 -36.06 29.34
C ASN A 112 24.59 -34.82 28.52
N ALA A 113 25.75 -34.92 27.86
CA ALA A 113 26.33 -33.85 27.04
C ALA A 113 25.36 -33.30 25.96
N ALA A 114 24.42 -34.10 25.47
CA ALA A 114 23.45 -33.66 24.48
C ALA A 114 22.40 -32.69 25.05
N ILE A 115 21.98 -32.89 26.31
CA ILE A 115 20.99 -32.04 26.99
C ILE A 115 21.64 -30.69 27.34
N GLU A 116 22.87 -30.72 27.84
CA GLU A 116 23.64 -29.52 28.14
C GLU A 116 23.97 -28.73 26.87
N ALA A 117 24.36 -29.39 25.78
CA ALA A 117 24.60 -28.75 24.49
C ALA A 117 23.31 -28.11 23.92
N ARG A 118 22.16 -28.79 24.03
CA ARG A 118 20.87 -28.24 23.58
C ARG A 118 20.43 -27.05 24.43
N TYR A 119 20.54 -27.14 25.76
CA TYR A 119 20.26 -26.02 26.65
C TYR A 119 21.20 -24.84 26.38
N GLY A 120 22.49 -25.11 26.13
CA GLY A 120 23.47 -24.10 25.72
C GLY A 120 23.13 -23.46 24.38
N PHE A 121 22.61 -24.21 23.41
CA PHE A 121 22.13 -23.66 22.14
C PHE A 121 20.93 -22.73 22.33
N LEU A 122 19.94 -23.11 23.14
CA LEU A 122 18.73 -22.32 23.38
C LEU A 122 19.00 -21.08 24.24
N THR A 123 20.01 -21.12 25.10
CA THR A 123 20.38 -20.02 26.01
C THR A 123 21.47 -19.12 25.42
N GLY A 124 22.20 -19.61 24.43
CA GLY A 124 23.23 -18.87 23.72
C GLY A 124 22.67 -17.92 22.65
N GLU A 125 23.58 -17.25 21.95
CA GLU A 125 23.23 -16.29 20.88
C GLU A 125 22.66 -17.00 19.64
N SER A 126 22.98 -18.28 19.44
CA SER A 126 22.59 -19.05 18.25
C SER A 126 21.08 -19.21 18.04
N ASN A 127 20.26 -19.06 19.08
CA ASN A 127 18.80 -19.12 19.00
C ASN A 127 18.13 -17.81 19.43
N ARG A 128 18.85 -16.69 19.36
CA ARG A 128 18.34 -15.36 19.66
C ARG A 128 17.95 -14.64 18.37
N LEU A 129 16.92 -13.79 18.42
CA LEU A 129 16.62 -12.88 17.33
C LEU A 129 17.72 -11.82 17.27
N LEU A 130 18.47 -11.80 16.18
CA LEU A 130 19.51 -10.83 15.90
C LEU A 130 19.33 -10.34 14.47
N PHE A 131 19.15 -9.05 14.28
CA PHE A 131 18.95 -8.42 12.98
C PHE A 131 20.22 -7.71 12.54
N ASN A 132 20.55 -7.87 11.26
CA ASN A 132 21.61 -7.13 10.61
C ASN A 132 20.99 -6.03 9.75
N GLU A 133 21.42 -4.79 10.01
CA GLU A 133 21.09 -3.65 9.17
C GLU A 133 21.67 -3.84 7.75
N GLY A 134 20.78 -3.78 6.77
CA GLY A 134 21.09 -3.92 5.36
C GLY A 134 21.15 -2.57 4.65
N SER A 135 20.56 -2.52 3.45
CA SER A 135 20.51 -1.29 2.66
C SER A 135 19.55 -0.28 3.28
N MET A 136 20.02 0.96 3.41
CA MET A 136 19.22 2.12 3.77
C MET A 136 18.79 2.88 2.51
N GLN A 137 17.50 3.24 2.43
CA GLN A 137 16.93 4.07 1.37
C GLN A 137 16.24 5.27 1.99
N SER A 138 16.54 6.47 1.50
CA SER A 138 15.89 7.69 1.98
C SER A 138 14.91 8.19 0.94
N GLY A 139 13.68 8.46 1.38
CA GLY A 139 12.64 9.12 0.60
C GLY A 139 12.38 10.54 1.08
N GLU A 140 11.42 11.22 0.47
CA GLU A 140 11.00 12.54 0.91
C GLU A 140 10.25 12.45 2.25
N GLY A 141 10.93 12.80 3.35
CA GLY A 141 10.34 12.83 4.69
C GLY A 141 10.32 11.49 5.44
N PHE A 142 10.99 10.46 4.92
CA PHE A 142 11.16 9.19 5.63
C PHE A 142 12.45 8.47 5.21
N GLN A 143 12.88 7.54 6.05
CA GLN A 143 14.02 6.68 5.86
C GLN A 143 13.57 5.22 6.05
N GLU A 144 14.02 4.35 5.16
CA GLU A 144 13.75 2.92 5.20
C GLU A 144 15.06 2.16 5.38
N THR A 145 15.12 1.33 6.42
CA THR A 145 16.21 0.40 6.65
C THR A 145 15.70 -1.01 6.50
N VAL A 146 16.43 -1.81 5.72
CA VAL A 146 16.15 -3.23 5.56
C VAL A 146 16.85 -3.99 6.66
N GLU A 147 16.11 -4.75 7.46
CA GLU A 147 16.62 -5.53 8.59
C GLU A 147 16.48 -7.01 8.28
N ILE A 148 17.59 -7.74 8.29
CA ILE A 148 17.62 -9.15 7.92
C ILE A 148 17.99 -9.97 9.14
N LEU A 149 17.23 -11.01 9.45
CA LEU A 149 17.59 -11.93 10.51
C LEU A 149 18.96 -12.58 10.20
N SER A 150 19.93 -12.41 11.10
CA SER A 150 21.32 -12.80 10.90
C SER A 150 21.50 -14.31 10.72
N HIS A 151 20.70 -15.10 11.44
CA HIS A 151 20.62 -16.55 11.30
C HIS A 151 19.18 -17.03 11.54
N PRO A 152 18.77 -18.16 10.94
CA PRO A 152 17.47 -18.76 11.26
C PRO A 152 17.38 -19.10 12.74
N VAL A 153 16.22 -18.83 13.36
CA VAL A 153 15.95 -19.13 14.77
C VAL A 153 14.89 -20.21 14.89
N GLU A 154 14.95 -21.01 15.95
CA GLU A 154 13.88 -21.94 16.30
C GLU A 154 12.84 -21.20 17.15
N VAL A 155 11.57 -21.37 16.80
CA VAL A 155 10.42 -20.75 17.48
C VAL A 155 9.27 -21.75 17.64
N THR A 156 8.49 -21.59 18.70
CA THR A 156 7.16 -22.24 18.80
C THR A 156 6.08 -21.42 18.13
N ALA A 157 4.86 -21.95 18.09
CA ALA A 157 3.69 -21.20 17.63
C ALA A 157 3.38 -20.01 18.56
N GLU A 158 3.58 -20.16 19.88
CA GLU A 158 3.38 -19.05 20.82
C GLU A 158 4.43 -17.95 20.62
N ASP A 159 5.70 -18.33 20.48
CA ASP A 159 6.80 -17.39 20.23
C ASP A 159 6.55 -16.60 18.93
N LEU A 160 6.13 -17.30 17.87
CA LEU A 160 5.82 -16.67 16.59
C LEU A 160 4.67 -15.65 16.72
N GLN A 161 3.62 -16.01 17.48
CA GLN A 161 2.53 -15.10 17.76
C GLN A 161 3.02 -13.86 18.50
N GLU A 162 3.91 -14.01 19.48
CA GLU A 162 4.48 -12.88 20.20
C GLU A 162 5.31 -11.96 19.29
N ILE A 163 6.20 -12.52 18.48
CA ILE A 163 7.02 -11.78 17.50
C ILE A 163 6.13 -10.99 16.54
N LEU A 164 5.16 -11.66 15.91
CA LEU A 164 4.24 -11.01 14.97
C LEU A 164 3.38 -9.96 15.67
N SER A 165 2.93 -10.22 16.90
CA SER A 165 2.15 -9.26 17.67
C SER A 165 2.94 -7.98 17.95
N LYS A 166 4.25 -8.08 18.22
CA LYS A 166 5.12 -6.92 18.42
C LYS A 166 5.30 -6.16 17.12
N ILE A 167 5.52 -6.85 16.00
CA ILE A 167 5.67 -6.20 14.68
C ILE A 167 4.39 -5.48 14.24
N GLU A 168 3.23 -6.08 14.44
CA GLU A 168 1.93 -5.54 13.99
C GLU A 168 1.30 -4.54 14.98
N ARG A 169 1.82 -4.45 16.20
CA ARG A 169 1.23 -3.60 17.23
C ARG A 169 1.20 -2.15 16.77
N LYS A 170 0.05 -1.51 16.97
CA LYS A 170 -0.08 -0.06 16.85
C LYS A 170 0.10 0.58 18.22
N LYS A 171 1.33 0.93 18.56
CA LYS A 171 1.67 1.71 19.76
C LYS A 171 2.38 3.00 19.35
N GLU A 172 2.08 4.09 20.05
CA GLU A 172 2.85 5.34 19.89
C GLU A 172 4.33 5.09 20.22
N GLY A 173 5.22 5.67 19.42
CA GLY A 173 6.67 5.50 19.57
C GLY A 173 7.25 4.24 18.92
N GLN A 174 6.44 3.42 18.25
CA GLN A 174 6.93 2.26 17.48
C GLN A 174 7.15 2.65 16.02
N PRO A 175 8.27 2.27 15.37
CA PRO A 175 8.47 2.48 13.94
C PRO A 175 7.52 1.63 13.10
N GLN A 176 7.28 2.05 11.86
CA GLN A 176 6.50 1.22 10.95
C GLN A 176 7.36 0.03 10.49
N LEU A 177 7.05 -1.17 10.97
CA LEU A 177 7.70 -2.41 10.57
C LEU A 177 6.85 -3.14 9.52
N ILE A 178 7.48 -3.57 8.43
CA ILE A 178 6.82 -4.31 7.35
C ILE A 178 7.59 -5.60 7.07
N ILE A 179 6.92 -6.74 7.12
CA ILE A 179 7.53 -8.02 6.78
C ILE A 179 7.65 -8.12 5.26
N THR A 180 8.88 -8.28 4.76
CA THR A 180 9.17 -8.36 3.31
C THR A 180 9.52 -9.77 2.84
N ASP A 181 10.17 -10.56 3.69
CA ASP A 181 10.39 -11.99 3.49
C ASP A 181 10.07 -12.72 4.80
N PHE A 182 9.38 -13.85 4.70
CA PHE A 182 8.97 -14.67 5.82
C PHE A 182 9.00 -16.14 5.42
N LYS A 183 9.91 -16.90 6.01
CA LYS A 183 10.10 -18.33 5.73
C LYS A 183 10.02 -19.10 7.03
N LEU A 184 9.20 -20.15 7.01
CA LEU A 184 8.97 -21.02 8.15
C LEU A 184 9.19 -22.47 7.72
N GLU A 185 10.14 -23.15 8.35
CA GLU A 185 10.48 -24.55 8.06
C GLU A 185 10.16 -25.42 9.28
N LYS A 186 9.33 -26.45 9.12
CA LYS A 186 9.01 -27.36 10.22
C LYS A 186 10.25 -28.17 10.60
N LYS A 187 10.71 -28.03 11.84
CA LYS A 187 11.77 -28.85 12.42
C LYS A 187 11.18 -29.89 13.37
N LYS A 188 11.80 -31.07 13.39
CA LYS A 188 11.50 -32.08 14.42
C LYS A 188 12.28 -31.71 15.67
N SER A 189 11.61 -31.23 16.73
CA SER A 189 12.27 -31.06 18.03
C SER A 189 12.54 -32.44 18.64
N GLY A 190 13.67 -32.57 19.34
CA GLY A 190 14.09 -33.82 19.99
C GLY A 190 13.17 -34.27 21.13
N LEU A 191 12.33 -33.38 21.65
CA LEU A 191 11.42 -33.62 22.78
C LEU A 191 9.95 -33.81 22.37
N GLY A 192 9.66 -33.90 21.06
CA GLY A 192 8.28 -34.08 20.56
C GLY A 192 7.46 -32.79 20.47
N ASN A 193 8.03 -31.65 20.88
CA ASN A 193 7.44 -30.34 20.65
C ASN A 193 7.58 -29.93 19.17
N GLU A 194 6.58 -29.23 18.64
CA GLU A 194 6.68 -28.67 17.29
C GLU A 194 7.53 -27.40 17.35
N ALA A 195 8.68 -27.41 16.69
CA ALA A 195 9.54 -26.25 16.52
C ALA A 195 9.62 -25.88 15.05
N PHE A 196 9.73 -24.59 14.78
CA PHE A 196 9.84 -24.05 13.43
C PHE A 196 11.13 -23.27 13.28
N GLY A 197 11.85 -23.46 12.18
CA GLY A 197 12.93 -22.58 11.76
C GLY A 197 12.33 -21.34 11.10
N LEU A 198 12.43 -20.19 11.78
CA LEU A 198 12.03 -18.89 11.28
C LEU A 198 13.22 -18.20 10.63
N ASN A 199 13.01 -17.70 9.41
CA ASN A 199 13.89 -16.75 8.75
C ASN A 199 13.02 -15.60 8.23
N MET A 200 13.40 -14.36 8.50
CA MET A 200 12.59 -13.21 8.14
C MET A 200 13.42 -11.98 7.79
N LYS A 201 12.76 -11.09 7.05
CA LYS A 201 13.28 -9.80 6.65
C LYS A 201 12.24 -8.72 6.91
N LEU A 202 12.64 -7.69 7.65
CA LEU A 202 11.81 -6.55 7.98
C LEU A 202 12.26 -5.33 7.17
N LEU A 203 11.31 -4.47 6.85
CA LEU A 203 11.56 -3.11 6.38
C LEU A 203 11.10 -2.19 7.50
N LYS A 204 12.06 -1.48 8.10
CA LYS A 204 11.85 -0.50 9.14
C LYS A 204 11.74 0.86 8.49
N ARG A 205 10.57 1.50 8.57
CA ARG A 205 10.33 2.85 8.06
C ARG A 205 10.22 3.84 9.21
N GLU A 206 11.05 4.86 9.16
CA GLU A 206 11.15 5.96 10.12
C GLU A 206 10.80 7.27 9.42
N PHE A 207 9.96 8.09 10.03
CA PHE A 207 9.58 9.38 9.46
C PHE A 207 10.49 10.46 10.03
N LEU A 208 11.11 11.23 9.14
CA LEU A 208 11.93 12.35 9.54
C LEU A 208 10.99 13.50 9.95
N GLU A 209 11.27 14.12 11.10
CA GLU A 209 10.65 15.40 11.45
C GLU A 209 10.92 16.36 10.30
N SER A 210 9.86 16.85 9.65
CA SER A 210 10.03 17.89 8.65
C SER A 210 10.58 19.11 9.37
N SER A 211 11.86 19.43 9.13
CA SER A 211 12.34 20.79 9.37
C SER A 211 11.33 21.71 8.72
N THR A 212 10.70 22.55 9.54
CA THR A 212 9.58 23.39 9.20
C THR A 212 9.93 24.20 7.95
N THR A 213 9.46 23.78 6.78
CA THR A 213 9.47 24.68 5.62
C THR A 213 8.30 25.62 5.84
N SER A 214 8.57 26.68 6.60
CA SER A 214 7.72 27.85 6.72
C SER A 214 7.40 28.40 5.32
N PRO A 215 6.13 28.47 4.90
CA PRO A 215 5.71 29.48 3.95
C PRO A 215 5.68 30.87 4.61
#